data_AF-A0A267MEM5-F1
#
_entry.id   AF-A0A267MEM5-F1
#
_cell.length_a   1.000
_cell.length_b   1.000
_cell.length_c   1.000
_cell.angle_alpha   90.00
_cell.angle_beta   90.00
_cell.angle_gamma   90.00
#
_symmetry.space_group_name_H-M   'P 1'
#
loop_
_entity.id
_entity.type
_entity.pdbx_description
1 polymer ?
#
loop_
_entity_poly.entity_id
_entity_poly.type
_entity_poly.pdbx_seq_one_letter_code
_entity_poly.pdbx_strand_id
1 'polypeptide(L)'
;MKNNMKIIIFVIAIFIVGILYKPYLPNRVKEDVETEKILKSQERIDTKELTLLQQYSIDIDGDNEEENVELYTVAMKDSKGEIMWDDGQYWLLLVKDTDGEFVLFNEYIQLGKIDMWVYTSDVDNKMHITTLQPGSASMRMYDYVFIKEKEYFERKTIFNPKNVNMIFQ
;
A
#
# COMPACT_ATOMS: atom_id res chain seq x y z
N MET A 1 36.51 -43.53 35.24
CA MET A 1 35.07 -43.32 35.55
C MET A 1 34.71 -41.89 35.99
N LYS A 2 35.49 -41.20 36.86
CA LYS A 2 35.14 -39.87 37.39
C LYS A 2 35.05 -38.73 36.34
N ASN A 3 35.83 -38.78 35.25
CA ASN A 3 35.82 -37.74 34.21
C ASN A 3 34.60 -37.83 33.27
N ASN A 4 34.11 -39.03 32.98
CA ASN A 4 32.97 -39.22 32.08
C ASN A 4 31.67 -38.70 32.72
N MET A 5 31.57 -38.73 34.05
CA MET A 5 30.43 -38.22 34.80
C MET A 5 30.35 -36.68 34.79
N LYS A 6 31.49 -35.98 34.77
CA LYS A 6 31.53 -34.51 34.66
C LYS A 6 31.09 -34.02 33.27
N ILE A 7 31.45 -34.75 32.21
CA ILE A 7 31.07 -34.43 30.83
C ILE A 7 29.56 -34.60 30.63
N ILE A 8 28.97 -35.67 31.17
CA ILE A 8 27.52 -35.91 31.07
C ILE A 8 26.72 -34.82 31.80
N ILE A 9 27.17 -34.38 32.98
CA ILE A 9 26.50 -33.31 33.74
C ILE A 9 26.57 -31.97 32.99
N PHE A 10 27.69 -31.66 32.31
CA PHE A 10 27.84 -30.42 31.55
C PHE A 10 26.94 -30.37 30.31
N VAL A 11 26.75 -31.50 29.62
CA VAL A 11 25.85 -31.60 28.44
C VAL A 11 24.38 -31.45 28.84
N ILE A 12 23.97 -32.01 29.99
CA ILE A 12 22.61 -31.86 30.51
C ILE A 12 22.33 -30.40 30.92
N ALA A 13 23.30 -29.70 31.51
CA ALA A 13 23.13 -28.30 31.88
C ALA A 13 22.91 -27.37 30.67
N ILE A 14 23.58 -27.61 29.53
CA ILE A 14 23.37 -26.84 28.29
C ILE A 14 21.97 -27.09 27.71
N PHE A 15 21.49 -28.34 27.77
CA PHE A 15 20.14 -28.69 27.32
C PHE A 15 19.06 -28.01 28.16
N ILE A 16 19.25 -27.90 29.48
CA ILE A 16 18.28 -27.24 30.38
C ILE A 16 18.25 -25.72 30.15
N VAL A 17 19.41 -25.07 29.92
CA VAL A 17 19.46 -23.64 29.61
C VAL A 17 18.81 -23.33 28.26
N GLY A 18 18.98 -24.19 27.25
CA GLY A 18 18.34 -24.05 25.95
C GLY A 18 16.81 -24.22 25.97
N ILE A 19 16.26 -25.01 26.91
CA ILE A 19 14.80 -25.18 27.07
C ILE A 19 14.19 -23.99 27.84
N LEU A 20 14.93 -23.36 28.75
CA LEU A 20 14.47 -22.20 29.53
C LEU A 20 14.56 -20.88 28.75
N TYR A 21 15.47 -20.76 27.78
CA TYR A 21 15.51 -19.65 26.82
C TYR A 21 14.71 -19.98 25.55
N LYS A 22 13.39 -20.15 25.68
CA LYS A 22 12.50 -19.89 24.54
C LYS A 22 12.31 -18.38 24.46
N PRO A 23 12.86 -17.67 23.45
CA PRO A 23 12.51 -16.26 23.28
C PRO A 23 10.99 -16.18 23.17
N TYR A 24 10.41 -15.26 23.95
CA TYR A 24 9.00 -14.90 23.81
C TYR A 24 8.85 -14.30 22.42
N LEU A 25 8.50 -15.13 21.43
CA LEU A 25 8.00 -14.65 20.16
C LEU A 25 6.58 -14.19 20.49
N PRO A 26 6.30 -12.87 20.56
CA PRO A 26 4.92 -12.45 20.66
C PRO A 26 4.18 -13.09 19.51
N ASN A 27 3.01 -13.68 19.78
CA ASN A 27 2.07 -14.07 18.74
C ASN A 27 1.90 -12.84 17.85
N ARG A 28 2.59 -12.79 16.71
CA ARG A 28 2.17 -11.94 15.62
C ARG A 28 0.81 -12.54 15.27
N VAL A 29 -0.25 -11.85 15.67
CA VAL A 29 -1.53 -12.00 14.99
C VAL A 29 -1.15 -11.92 13.52
N LYS A 30 -1.28 -13.03 12.79
CA LYS A 30 -1.27 -12.96 11.34
C LYS A 30 -2.50 -12.12 11.04
N GLU A 31 -2.33 -10.81 10.94
CA GLU A 31 -3.28 -10.02 10.18
C GLU A 31 -3.29 -10.68 8.81
N ASP A 32 -4.42 -11.28 8.47
CA ASP A 32 -4.69 -11.70 7.11
C ASP A 32 -4.68 -10.42 6.28
N VAL A 33 -3.50 -10.11 5.76
CA VAL A 33 -3.28 -9.02 4.84
C VAL A 33 -4.15 -9.31 3.64
N GLU A 34 -5.22 -8.53 3.48
CA GLU A 34 -6.07 -8.61 2.31
C GLU A 34 -5.30 -8.06 1.11
N THR A 35 -5.08 -8.93 0.14
CA THR A 35 -4.35 -8.64 -1.08
C THR A 35 -5.26 -8.86 -2.28
N GLU A 36 -5.28 -7.91 -3.21
CA GLU A 36 -6.02 -7.97 -4.45
C GLU A 36 -5.10 -7.79 -5.66
N LYS A 37 -5.43 -8.44 -6.77
CA LYS A 37 -4.73 -8.25 -8.04
C LYS A 37 -5.50 -7.26 -8.91
N ILE A 38 -4.80 -6.25 -9.40
CA ILE A 38 -5.32 -5.24 -10.32
C ILE A 38 -4.70 -5.50 -11.68
N LEU A 39 -5.54 -5.96 -12.60
CA LEU A 39 -5.16 -6.25 -13.96
C LEU A 39 -5.18 -4.97 -14.80
N LYS A 40 -4.45 -5.00 -15.91
CA LYS A 40 -4.48 -3.95 -16.93
C LYS A 40 -5.93 -3.76 -17.42
N SER A 41 -6.36 -2.52 -17.52
CA SER A 41 -7.68 -2.15 -18.03
C SER A 41 -7.82 -2.61 -19.48
N GLN A 42 -9.03 -3.04 -19.85
CA GLN A 42 -9.33 -3.45 -21.23
C GLN A 42 -9.43 -2.25 -22.17
N GLU A 43 -9.75 -1.08 -21.63
CA GLU A 43 -9.91 0.16 -22.36
C GLU A 43 -9.24 1.30 -21.61
N ARG A 44 -8.85 2.35 -22.34
CA ARG A 44 -8.31 3.56 -21.74
C ARG A 44 -9.43 4.38 -21.10
N ILE A 45 -9.22 4.83 -19.88
CA ILE A 45 -10.13 5.66 -19.11
C ILE A 45 -10.04 7.10 -19.63
N ASP A 46 -11.18 7.67 -20.03
CA ASP A 46 -11.25 9.07 -20.42
C ASP A 46 -11.20 9.97 -19.19
N THR A 47 -10.13 10.75 -19.07
CA THR A 47 -9.90 11.67 -17.96
C THR A 47 -10.05 13.14 -18.34
N LYS A 48 -10.59 13.47 -19.52
CA LYS A 48 -10.66 14.86 -20.01
C LYS A 48 -11.49 15.79 -19.14
N GLU A 49 -12.57 15.27 -18.56
CA GLU A 49 -13.48 16.02 -17.69
C GLU A 49 -13.08 15.92 -16.20
N LEU A 50 -11.93 15.30 -15.89
CA LEU A 50 -11.42 15.17 -14.53
C LEU A 50 -10.32 16.20 -14.26
N THR A 51 -10.25 16.63 -13.01
CA THR A 51 -9.16 17.48 -12.54
C THR A 51 -7.98 16.62 -12.09
N LEU A 52 -6.83 16.79 -12.76
CA LEU A 52 -5.56 16.22 -12.31
C LEU A 52 -5.05 16.96 -11.06
N LEU A 53 -4.79 16.21 -9.99
CA LEU A 53 -4.31 16.72 -8.71
C LEU A 53 -2.80 16.51 -8.54
N GLN A 54 -2.30 15.33 -8.91
CA GLN A 54 -0.92 14.93 -8.72
C GLN A 54 -0.48 13.97 -9.83
N GLN A 55 0.77 14.11 -10.27
CA GLN A 55 1.37 13.28 -11.32
C GLN A 55 2.83 12.97 -10.99
N TYR A 56 3.26 11.74 -11.28
CA TYR A 56 4.67 11.33 -11.34
C TYR A 56 4.94 10.62 -12.66
N SER A 57 6.13 10.83 -13.23
CA SER A 57 6.65 10.12 -14.39
C SER A 57 7.83 9.29 -13.91
N ILE A 58 7.71 7.95 -13.92
CA ILE A 58 8.70 7.04 -13.34
C ILE A 58 8.57 5.64 -13.92
N ASP A 59 9.70 4.98 -14.13
CA ASP A 59 9.81 3.56 -14.52
C ASP A 59 9.43 2.66 -13.33
N ILE A 60 8.21 2.15 -13.33
CA ILE A 60 7.62 1.29 -12.29
C ILE A 60 7.92 -0.17 -12.57
N ASP A 61 7.88 -0.57 -13.84
CA ASP A 61 8.01 -1.97 -14.21
C ASP A 61 9.46 -2.42 -14.50
N GLY A 62 10.39 -1.46 -14.62
CA GLY A 62 11.81 -1.66 -14.85
C GLY A 62 12.16 -1.99 -16.30
N ASP A 63 11.41 -1.50 -17.29
CA ASP A 63 11.68 -1.67 -18.71
C ASP A 63 12.49 -0.52 -19.35
N ASN A 64 12.78 0.53 -18.58
CA ASN A 64 13.42 1.80 -18.97
C ASN A 64 12.54 2.77 -19.77
N GLU A 65 11.23 2.55 -19.84
CA GLU A 65 10.24 3.55 -20.21
C GLU A 65 9.62 4.14 -18.93
N GLU A 66 9.07 5.35 -19.00
CA GLU A 66 8.44 5.97 -17.82
C GLU A 66 6.92 5.83 -17.90
N GLU A 67 6.32 5.32 -16.83
CA GLU A 67 4.87 5.33 -16.64
C GLU A 67 4.42 6.59 -15.92
N ASN A 68 3.17 6.98 -16.16
CA ASN A 68 2.54 8.10 -15.48
C ASN A 68 1.63 7.62 -14.35
N VAL A 69 1.96 7.95 -13.11
CA VAL A 69 1.07 7.77 -11.95
C VAL A 69 0.26 9.04 -11.76
N GLU A 70 -1.06 8.98 -11.92
CA GLU A 70 -1.92 10.16 -11.99
C GLU A 70 -3.13 10.04 -11.04
N LEU A 71 -3.26 10.99 -10.12
CA LEU A 71 -4.40 11.11 -9.21
C LEU A 71 -5.34 12.22 -9.69
N TYR A 72 -6.60 11.84 -9.90
CA TYR A 72 -7.67 12.68 -10.40
C TYR A 72 -8.83 12.79 -9.42
N THR A 73 -9.63 13.85 -9.60
CA THR A 73 -10.94 14.00 -8.97
C THR A 73 -11.94 14.69 -9.90
N VAL A 74 -13.24 14.49 -9.67
CA VAL A 74 -14.32 15.21 -10.40
C VAL A 74 -14.50 16.65 -9.91
N ALA A 75 -13.93 17.04 -8.77
CA ALA A 75 -14.00 18.41 -8.28
C ALA A 75 -13.24 19.37 -9.22
N MET A 76 -13.90 20.45 -9.62
CA MET A 76 -13.33 21.44 -10.56
C MET A 76 -12.44 22.45 -9.84
N LYS A 77 -11.61 23.17 -10.61
CA LYS A 77 -10.85 24.33 -10.14
C LYS A 77 -11.66 25.61 -10.28
N ASP A 78 -11.55 26.51 -9.31
CA ASP A 78 -12.11 27.86 -9.41
C ASP A 78 -11.27 28.77 -10.33
N SER A 79 -11.68 30.03 -10.48
CA SER A 79 -10.96 31.03 -11.28
C SER A 79 -9.52 31.32 -10.83
N LYS A 80 -9.14 30.91 -9.61
CA LYS A 80 -7.80 31.07 -9.04
C LYS A 80 -6.97 29.79 -9.11
N GLY A 81 -7.54 28.69 -9.60
CA GLY A 81 -6.89 27.39 -9.70
C GLY A 81 -7.04 26.50 -8.48
N GLU A 82 -7.78 26.95 -7.45
CA GLU A 82 -8.02 26.19 -6.23
C GLU A 82 -9.14 25.16 -6.45
N ILE A 83 -9.01 23.98 -5.84
CA ILE A 83 -10.04 22.94 -5.97
C ILE A 83 -11.30 23.34 -5.21
N MET A 84 -12.43 23.34 -5.90
CA MET A 84 -13.76 23.53 -5.34
C MET A 84 -14.27 22.22 -4.75
N TRP A 85 -13.81 21.91 -3.53
CA TRP A 85 -14.24 20.71 -2.81
C TRP A 85 -15.73 20.74 -2.47
N ASP A 86 -16.37 19.57 -2.55
CA ASP A 86 -17.75 19.32 -2.14
C ASP A 86 -17.77 18.38 -0.93
N ASP A 87 -18.97 18.04 -0.41
CA ASP A 87 -19.15 17.10 0.69
C ASP A 87 -18.73 15.66 0.32
N GLY A 88 -18.55 15.38 -0.97
CA GLY A 88 -17.91 14.17 -1.46
C GLY A 88 -17.74 14.21 -2.97
N GLN A 89 -16.78 13.43 -3.45
CA GLN A 89 -16.48 13.36 -4.87
C GLN A 89 -15.85 12.03 -5.26
N TYR A 90 -15.90 11.70 -6.54
CA TYR A 90 -15.16 10.59 -7.11
C TYR A 90 -13.67 10.91 -7.22
N TRP A 91 -12.86 9.91 -6.90
CA TRP A 91 -11.41 9.93 -7.01
C TRP A 91 -10.95 8.76 -7.88
N LEU A 92 -9.96 9.03 -8.72
CA LEU A 92 -9.42 8.07 -9.66
C LEU A 92 -7.89 8.11 -9.60
N LEU A 93 -7.25 6.96 -9.34
CA LEU A 93 -5.80 6.79 -9.44
C LEU A 93 -5.50 5.84 -10.60
N LEU A 94 -4.72 6.32 -11.56
CA LEU A 94 -4.27 5.56 -12.71
C LEU A 94 -2.75 5.40 -12.69
N VAL A 95 -2.28 4.28 -13.23
CA VAL A 95 -0.94 4.16 -13.79
C VAL A 95 -1.10 3.97 -15.29
N LYS A 96 -0.58 4.90 -16.08
CA LYS A 96 -0.65 4.88 -17.54
C LYS A 96 0.71 4.50 -18.11
N ASP A 97 0.68 3.52 -18.99
CA ASP A 97 1.80 2.96 -19.73
C ASP A 97 1.53 3.17 -21.24
N THR A 98 2.54 2.94 -22.07
CA THR A 98 2.44 3.02 -23.53
C THR A 98 1.42 2.01 -24.08
N ASP A 99 1.37 0.80 -23.51
CA ASP A 99 0.58 -0.32 -24.00
C ASP A 99 -0.78 -0.50 -23.28
N GLY A 100 -1.06 0.28 -22.22
CA GLY A 100 -2.31 0.25 -21.49
C GLY A 100 -2.26 1.03 -20.18
N GLU A 101 -3.16 0.69 -19.26
CA GLU A 101 -3.27 1.40 -17.98
C GLU A 101 -3.88 0.54 -16.88
N PHE A 102 -3.56 0.86 -15.64
CA PHE A 102 -4.08 0.19 -14.45
C PHE A 102 -4.89 1.17 -13.63
N VAL A 103 -6.12 0.77 -13.29
CA VAL A 103 -7.00 1.54 -12.40
C VAL A 103 -6.74 1.09 -10.96
N LEU A 104 -5.88 1.83 -10.24
CA LEU A 104 -5.48 1.45 -8.87
C LEU A 104 -6.53 1.81 -7.83
N PHE A 105 -7.25 2.91 -8.06
CA PHE A 105 -8.32 3.39 -7.17
C PHE A 105 -9.40 4.05 -8.01
N ASN A 106 -10.66 3.73 -7.77
CA ASN A 106 -11.81 4.36 -8.43
C ASN A 106 -13.03 4.30 -7.52
N GLU A 107 -13.13 5.23 -6.58
CA GLU A 107 -14.20 5.22 -5.57
C GLU A 107 -14.72 6.63 -5.30
N TYR A 108 -15.98 6.69 -4.88
CA TYR A 108 -16.57 7.89 -4.28
C TYR A 108 -16.15 7.99 -2.81
N ILE A 109 -15.63 9.15 -2.43
CA ILE A 109 -15.28 9.45 -1.03
C ILE A 109 -16.22 10.52 -0.51
N GLN A 110 -16.98 10.16 0.52
CA GLN A 110 -17.76 11.10 1.31
C GLN A 110 -16.84 11.69 2.39
N LEU A 111 -16.75 13.03 2.43
CA LEU A 111 -16.02 13.80 3.43
C LEU A 111 -14.57 13.35 3.60
N GLY A 112 -13.70 13.82 2.72
CA GLY A 112 -12.27 13.56 2.83
C GLY A 112 -11.50 13.81 1.54
N LYS A 113 -10.27 13.33 1.54
CA LYS A 113 -9.35 13.39 0.41
C LYS A 113 -8.56 12.09 0.29
N ILE A 114 -7.83 11.93 -0.81
CA ILE A 114 -6.78 10.93 -0.94
C ILE A 114 -5.44 11.67 -0.98
N ASP A 115 -4.54 11.26 -0.10
CA ASP A 115 -3.12 11.59 -0.21
C ASP A 115 -2.39 10.41 -0.88
N MET A 116 -1.42 10.71 -1.75
CA MET A 116 -0.66 9.71 -2.51
C MET A 116 0.84 9.97 -2.40
N TRP A 117 1.61 8.89 -2.25
CA TRP A 117 3.07 8.90 -2.31
C TRP A 117 3.57 7.82 -3.26
N VAL A 118 4.67 8.11 -3.93
CA VAL A 118 5.42 7.17 -4.77
C VAL A 118 6.85 7.12 -4.27
N TYR A 119 7.37 5.92 -3.97
CA TYR A 119 8.71 5.75 -3.38
C TYR A 119 9.29 4.37 -3.65
N THR A 120 10.61 4.23 -3.53
CA THR A 120 11.28 2.93 -3.49
C THR A 120 11.54 2.54 -2.03
N SER A 121 11.35 1.26 -1.71
CA SER A 121 11.66 0.71 -0.39
C SER A 121 12.96 -0.08 -0.42
N ASP A 122 13.92 0.21 0.46
CA ASP A 122 15.20 -0.54 0.56
C ASP A 122 15.00 -2.01 1.01
N VAL A 123 13.81 -2.36 1.51
CA VAL A 123 13.52 -3.70 2.03
C VAL A 123 13.34 -4.72 0.89
N ASP A 124 12.68 -4.32 -0.19
CA ASP A 124 12.39 -5.17 -1.35
C ASP A 124 12.90 -4.59 -2.67
N ASN A 125 13.46 -3.37 -2.66
CA ASN A 125 13.91 -2.61 -3.82
C ASN A 125 12.83 -2.45 -4.89
N LYS A 126 11.56 -2.37 -4.48
CA LYS A 126 10.43 -2.16 -5.39
C LYS A 126 9.89 -0.74 -5.30
N MET A 127 9.27 -0.31 -6.39
CA MET A 127 8.45 0.89 -6.43
C MET A 127 7.10 0.62 -5.75
N HIS A 128 6.77 1.51 -4.83
CA HIS A 128 5.51 1.52 -4.10
C HIS A 128 4.73 2.77 -4.48
N ILE A 129 3.43 2.58 -4.68
CA ILE A 129 2.46 3.67 -4.68
C ILE A 129 1.60 3.45 -3.43
N THR A 130 1.55 4.40 -2.52
CA THR A 130 0.72 4.32 -1.31
C THR A 130 -0.33 5.40 -1.33
N THR A 131 -1.58 5.03 -1.02
CA THR A 131 -2.68 5.97 -0.82
C THR A 131 -3.16 5.95 0.62
N LEU A 132 -3.46 7.12 1.16
CA LEU A 132 -4.14 7.29 2.45
C LEU A 132 -5.42 8.09 2.24
N GLN A 133 -6.55 7.54 2.70
CA GLN A 133 -7.78 8.27 2.91
C GLN A 133 -7.92 8.56 4.41
N PRO A 134 -7.59 9.79 4.86
CA PRO A 134 -7.85 10.20 6.23
C PRO A 134 -9.28 10.76 6.32
N GLY A 135 -10.15 10.14 7.13
CA GLY A 135 -11.52 10.63 7.28
C GLY A 135 -12.29 9.97 8.41
N SER A 136 -13.14 10.72 9.11
CA SER A 136 -13.87 10.22 10.28
C SER A 136 -14.84 9.09 9.90
N ALA A 137 -15.34 9.12 8.66
CA ALA A 137 -16.17 8.06 8.09
C ALA A 137 -15.36 6.85 7.60
N SER A 138 -14.08 7.03 7.26
CA SER A 138 -13.21 5.97 6.75
C SER A 138 -11.74 6.38 6.87
N MET A 139 -10.94 5.52 7.50
CA MET A 139 -9.48 5.65 7.56
C MET A 139 -8.85 4.45 6.86
N ARG A 140 -8.38 4.64 5.62
CA ARG A 140 -7.89 3.54 4.77
C ARG A 140 -6.51 3.83 4.21
N MET A 141 -5.65 2.82 4.24
CA MET A 141 -4.34 2.85 3.61
C MET A 141 -4.15 1.63 2.72
N TYR A 142 -3.82 1.88 1.46
CA TYR A 142 -3.46 0.87 0.47
C TYR A 142 -2.03 1.10 -0.01
N ASP A 143 -1.33 0.00 -0.23
CA ASP A 143 -0.03 -0.02 -0.88
C ASP A 143 -0.14 -0.84 -2.17
N TYR A 144 0.47 -0.34 -3.24
CA TYR A 144 0.40 -0.92 -4.58
C TYR A 144 1.80 -1.19 -5.09
N VAL A 145 2.05 -2.42 -5.53
CA VAL A 145 3.35 -2.85 -6.06
C VAL A 145 3.14 -3.61 -7.36
N PHE A 146 3.90 -3.27 -8.40
CA PHE A 146 3.85 -3.99 -9.66
C PHE A 146 4.55 -5.34 -9.58
N ILE A 147 3.92 -6.38 -10.12
CA ILE A 147 4.43 -7.75 -10.19
C ILE A 147 4.82 -8.04 -11.63
N LYS A 148 6.07 -7.73 -11.99
CA LYS A 148 6.60 -7.80 -13.36
C LYS A 148 6.37 -9.16 -14.04
N GLU A 149 6.59 -10.26 -13.31
CA GLU A 149 6.49 -11.60 -13.91
C GLU A 149 5.09 -11.98 -14.38
N LYS A 150 4.06 -11.27 -13.90
CA LYS A 150 2.65 -11.56 -14.18
C LYS A 150 1.86 -10.34 -14.67
N GLU A 151 2.53 -9.21 -14.85
CA GLU A 151 1.99 -7.97 -15.41
C GLU A 151 0.71 -7.47 -14.72
N TYR A 152 0.75 -7.36 -13.39
CA TYR A 152 -0.36 -6.80 -12.60
C TYR A 152 0.14 -6.00 -11.40
N PHE A 153 -0.69 -5.09 -10.89
CA PHE A 153 -0.46 -4.48 -9.58
C PHE A 153 -1.06 -5.33 -8.47
N GLU A 154 -0.28 -5.58 -7.43
CA GLU A 154 -0.78 -6.13 -6.19
C GLU A 154 -1.18 -4.97 -5.27
N ARG A 155 -2.46 -4.90 -4.89
CA ARG A 155 -2.96 -3.98 -3.87
C ARG A 155 -3.00 -4.68 -2.54
N LYS A 156 -2.34 -4.09 -1.55
CA LYS A 156 -2.34 -4.55 -0.17
C LYS A 156 -3.11 -3.58 0.71
N THR A 157 -4.07 -4.10 1.48
CA THR A 157 -4.69 -3.33 2.57
C THR A 157 -3.74 -3.26 3.74
N ILE A 158 -3.11 -2.10 3.94
CA ILE A 158 -2.21 -1.85 5.08
C ILE A 158 -3.02 -1.53 6.32
N PHE A 159 -4.10 -0.77 6.16
CA PHE A 159 -4.93 -0.34 7.28
C PHE A 159 -6.36 -0.07 6.81
N ASN A 160 -7.36 -0.72 7.41
CA ASN A 160 -8.78 -0.49 7.12
C ASN A 160 -9.65 -0.94 8.32
N PRO A 161 -9.58 -0.26 9.46
CA PRO A 161 -10.45 -0.53 10.60
C PRO A 161 -11.92 -0.34 10.20
N LYS A 162 -12.76 -1.26 10.65
CA LYS A 162 -14.22 -1.15 10.50
C LYS A 162 -14.79 -0.29 11.63
N ASN A 163 -15.83 0.49 11.33
CA ASN A 163 -16.58 1.29 12.32
C ASN A 163 -15.70 2.27 13.12
N VAL A 164 -14.90 3.07 12.41
CA VAL A 164 -14.02 4.07 13.02
C VAL A 164 -14.85 5.19 13.65
N ASN A 165 -14.57 5.49 14.91
CA ASN A 165 -14.99 6.74 15.56
C ASN A 165 -13.72 7.51 15.90
N MET A 166 -13.44 8.59 15.16
CA MET A 166 -12.28 9.42 15.43
C MET A 166 -12.54 10.37 16.60
N ILE A 167 -11.56 10.49 17.49
CA ILE A 167 -11.53 11.46 18.58
C ILE A 167 -10.59 12.59 18.16
N PHE A 168 -11.11 13.82 18.12
CA PHE A 168 -10.32 15.02 17.84
C PHE A 168 -9.95 15.71 19.16
N GLN A 169 -8.75 16.29 19.23
CA GLN A 169 -8.29 17.17 20.31
C GLN A 169 -8.20 18.61 19.82
#